data_AF-A0A355GLV1-F1
#
_entry.id   AF-A0A355GLV1-F1
#
_cell.length_a   1.000
_cell.length_b   1.000
_cell.length_c   1.000
_cell.angle_alpha   90.00
_cell.angle_beta   90.00
_cell.angle_gamma   90.00
#
_symmetry.space_group_name_H-M   'P 1'
#
loop_
_entity.id
_entity.type
_entity.pdbx_description
1 polymer ?
#
loop_
_entity_poly.entity_id
_entity_poly.type
_entity_poly.pdbx_seq_one_letter_code
_entity_poly.pdbx_strand_id
1 'polypeptide(L)'
;SGQFLAFTKAVFEGRPTNFWEIKSQKGRVRFKNLVYKQTGPVYAELIVTQEHVDLTGESETPALLETWFIRVWNQPAKDPEFWMYDITSDLRCATESPLKLPEYHYGGMAIRGGRGWTRENCEFLTANGKTRANGNHDRARWCDISGRTETGVPWSGFTILTHPDNFRFPEPVRIHPSMPYLVFTPCPLGDWEIDPKEPLISHYRCLVHDGPALARTDTLWQHYANPTKANIKLTAP
;
A
#
# COMPACT_ATOMS: atom_id res chain seq x y z
N SER A 1 -5.35 1.18 -13.13
CA SER A 1 -4.77 2.05 -12.10
C SER A 1 -5.54 1.87 -10.82
N GLY A 2 -4.91 2.11 -9.67
CA GLY A 2 -5.49 1.84 -8.36
C GLY A 2 -4.45 1.43 -7.33
N GLN A 3 -4.91 1.27 -6.09
CA GLN A 3 -4.12 0.77 -4.96
C GLN A 3 -4.39 -0.71 -4.76
N PHE A 4 -3.34 -1.50 -4.51
CA PHE A 4 -3.40 -2.96 -4.35
C PHE A 4 -2.14 -3.46 -3.63
N LEU A 5 -2.21 -4.64 -3.01
CA LEU A 5 -1.03 -5.34 -2.50
C LEU A 5 -0.86 -6.61 -3.33
N ALA A 6 0.33 -6.81 -3.91
CA ALA A 6 0.60 -8.01 -4.69
C ALA A 6 2.10 -8.34 -4.71
N PHE A 7 2.43 -9.62 -4.89
CA PHE A 7 3.81 -10.10 -5.02
C PHE A 7 4.09 -10.63 -6.42
N THR A 8 5.28 -10.28 -6.94
CA THR A 8 5.67 -10.62 -8.32
C THR A 8 6.45 -11.92 -8.43
N LYS A 9 7.43 -12.13 -7.53
CA LYS A 9 8.23 -13.36 -7.46
C LYS A 9 7.85 -14.08 -6.18
N ALA A 10 6.97 -15.07 -6.31
CA ALA A 10 6.50 -15.87 -5.19
C ALA A 10 6.58 -17.36 -5.53
N VAL A 11 6.63 -18.21 -4.50
CA VAL A 11 6.60 -19.66 -4.64
C VAL A 11 5.55 -20.20 -3.66
N PHE A 12 4.52 -20.83 -4.21
CA PHE A 12 3.45 -21.48 -3.45
C PHE A 12 3.53 -22.98 -3.71
N GLU A 13 3.65 -23.80 -2.65
CA GLU A 13 3.74 -25.26 -2.77
C GLU A 13 4.82 -25.75 -3.76
N GLY A 14 5.96 -25.06 -3.78
CA GLY A 14 7.07 -25.36 -4.68
C GLY A 14 6.91 -24.84 -6.12
N ARG A 15 5.76 -24.26 -6.48
CA ARG A 15 5.47 -23.72 -7.81
C ARG A 15 5.72 -22.21 -7.87
N PRO A 16 6.52 -21.70 -8.83
CA PRO A 16 6.69 -20.26 -9.03
C PRO A 16 5.39 -19.60 -9.51
N THR A 17 4.91 -18.60 -8.79
CA THR A 17 3.68 -17.85 -9.08
C THR A 17 3.93 -16.34 -9.12
N ASN A 18 2.93 -15.58 -9.59
CA ASN A 18 2.98 -14.11 -9.73
C ASN A 18 1.57 -13.53 -9.61
N PHE A 19 1.29 -12.80 -8.53
CA PHE A 19 -0.02 -12.18 -8.27
C PHE A 19 -0.14 -10.77 -8.84
N TRP A 20 0.96 -10.19 -9.30
CA TRP A 20 1.01 -8.82 -9.84
C TRP A 20 0.68 -8.76 -11.34
N GLU A 21 1.23 -9.70 -12.11
CA GLU A 21 1.14 -9.69 -13.58
C GLU A 21 0.07 -10.66 -14.08
N ILE A 22 -1.15 -10.17 -14.22
CA ILE A 22 -2.31 -10.96 -14.70
C ILE A 22 -2.05 -11.61 -16.06
N LYS A 23 -1.29 -10.94 -16.95
CA LYS A 23 -0.96 -11.47 -18.29
C LYS A 23 -0.10 -12.74 -18.25
N SER A 24 0.64 -12.96 -17.15
CA SER A 24 1.44 -14.17 -16.98
C SER A 24 0.58 -15.41 -16.76
N GLN A 25 -0.70 -15.24 -16.41
CA GLN A 25 -1.65 -16.31 -16.05
C GLN A 25 -1.15 -17.22 -14.91
N LYS A 26 -0.18 -16.78 -14.10
CA LYS A 26 0.36 -17.57 -12.97
C LYS A 26 -0.42 -17.34 -11.68
N GLY A 27 -0.90 -16.12 -11.47
CA GLY A 27 -1.66 -15.76 -10.29
C GLY A 27 -2.43 -14.46 -10.49
N ARG A 28 -3.29 -14.16 -9.52
CA ARG A 28 -4.05 -12.90 -9.48
C ARG A 28 -4.47 -12.54 -8.07
N VAL A 29 -4.71 -11.26 -7.84
CA VAL A 29 -5.50 -10.79 -6.70
C VAL A 29 -6.93 -10.56 -7.16
N ARG A 30 -7.92 -11.06 -6.44
CA ARG A 30 -9.34 -10.81 -6.72
C ARG A 30 -10.08 -10.35 -5.47
N PHE A 31 -10.98 -9.39 -5.64
CA PHE A 31 -11.94 -9.00 -4.61
C PHE A 31 -12.82 -10.21 -4.25
N LYS A 32 -13.05 -10.38 -2.94
CA LYS A 32 -13.90 -11.44 -2.40
C LYS A 32 -15.21 -10.88 -1.86
N ASN A 33 -15.17 -10.06 -0.81
CA ASN A 33 -16.36 -9.50 -0.17
C ASN A 33 -16.15 -8.08 0.37
N LEU A 34 -17.25 -7.31 0.42
CA LEU A 34 -17.40 -6.19 1.35
C LEU A 34 -18.00 -6.75 2.64
N VAL A 35 -17.20 -6.78 3.71
CA VAL A 35 -17.56 -7.36 5.00
C VAL A 35 -18.34 -6.37 5.85
N TYR A 36 -17.91 -5.11 5.86
CA TYR A 36 -18.49 -4.08 6.71
C TYR A 36 -18.38 -2.70 6.06
N LYS A 37 -19.37 -1.84 6.35
CA LYS A 37 -19.31 -0.42 6.04
C LYS A 37 -20.02 0.39 7.12
N GLN A 38 -19.48 1.56 7.45
CA GLN A 38 -20.15 2.57 8.24
C GLN A 38 -19.75 3.98 7.82
N THR A 39 -20.59 4.95 8.15
CA THR A 39 -20.33 6.37 7.97
C THR A 39 -20.63 7.12 9.26
N GLY A 40 -19.87 8.16 9.52
CA GLY A 40 -20.04 9.04 10.67
C GLY A 40 -19.46 10.42 10.42
N PRO A 41 -19.70 11.39 11.32
CA PRO A 41 -19.25 12.76 11.15
C PRO A 41 -17.71 12.93 11.22
N VAL A 42 -17.02 11.97 11.84
CA VAL A 42 -15.55 12.01 12.02
C VAL A 42 -14.84 11.11 11.00
N TYR A 43 -15.39 9.95 10.70
CA TYR A 43 -14.80 9.02 9.76
C TYR A 43 -15.86 8.12 9.12
N ALA A 44 -15.51 7.54 7.98
CA ALA A 44 -16.18 6.39 7.40
C ALA A 44 -15.23 5.19 7.42
N GLU A 45 -15.77 3.98 7.36
CA GLU A 45 -14.97 2.76 7.41
C GLU A 45 -15.53 1.70 6.47
N LEU A 46 -14.61 0.96 5.86
CA LEU A 46 -14.90 -0.20 5.02
C LEU A 46 -13.99 -1.34 5.46
N ILE A 47 -14.54 -2.55 5.56
CA ILE A 47 -13.74 -3.77 5.68
C ILE A 47 -14.01 -4.60 4.43
N VAL A 48 -12.96 -4.91 3.68
CA VAL A 48 -13.04 -5.70 2.45
C VAL A 48 -12.07 -6.88 2.51
N THR A 49 -12.43 -7.97 1.85
CA THR A 49 -11.58 -9.15 1.73
C THR A 49 -11.20 -9.40 0.27
N GLN A 50 -10.01 -9.94 0.08
CA GLN A 50 -9.42 -10.26 -1.22
C GLN A 50 -8.72 -11.63 -1.12
N GLU A 51 -8.51 -12.26 -2.27
CA GLU A 51 -7.78 -13.52 -2.37
C GLU A 51 -6.60 -13.35 -3.34
N HIS A 52 -5.43 -13.82 -2.93
CA HIS A 52 -4.29 -14.00 -3.83
C HIS A 52 -4.36 -15.45 -4.31
N VAL A 53 -4.73 -15.65 -5.57
CA VAL A 53 -5.06 -16.95 -6.15
C VAL A 53 -3.91 -17.43 -7.03
N ASP A 54 -3.35 -18.58 -6.70
CA ASP A 54 -2.41 -19.32 -7.54
C ASP A 54 -3.17 -20.04 -8.65
N LEU A 55 -2.66 -19.91 -9.88
CA LEU A 55 -3.23 -20.51 -11.09
C LEU A 55 -2.27 -21.56 -11.70
N THR A 56 -1.19 -21.91 -11.00
CA THR A 56 -0.15 -22.79 -11.53
C THR A 56 -0.35 -24.28 -11.20
N GLY A 57 -1.28 -24.60 -10.30
CA GLY A 57 -1.67 -25.97 -9.97
C GLY A 57 -2.74 -26.54 -10.90
N GLU A 58 -3.26 -27.73 -10.56
CA GLU A 58 -4.35 -28.38 -11.32
C GLU A 58 -5.68 -27.62 -11.25
N SER A 59 -5.86 -26.82 -10.19
CA SER A 59 -7.02 -25.97 -9.99
C SER A 59 -6.62 -24.64 -9.36
N GLU A 60 -7.46 -23.62 -9.56
CA GLU A 60 -7.25 -22.31 -8.95
C GLU A 60 -7.32 -22.41 -7.43
N THR A 61 -6.23 -22.04 -6.75
CA THR A 61 -6.10 -22.21 -5.30
C THR A 61 -5.80 -20.86 -4.66
N PRO A 62 -6.65 -20.34 -3.75
CA PRO A 62 -6.28 -19.22 -2.90
C PRO A 62 -5.03 -19.59 -2.10
N ALA A 63 -3.94 -18.85 -2.29
CA ALA A 63 -2.71 -18.97 -1.53
C ALA A 63 -2.74 -18.06 -0.29
N LEU A 64 -3.29 -16.85 -0.44
CA LEU A 64 -3.48 -15.90 0.66
C LEU A 64 -4.92 -15.37 0.73
N LEU A 65 -5.35 -15.07 1.96
CA LEU A 65 -6.52 -14.26 2.27
C LEU A 65 -6.05 -12.91 2.81
N GLU A 66 -6.59 -11.83 2.26
CA GLU A 66 -6.25 -10.47 2.67
C GLU A 66 -7.51 -9.75 3.16
N THR A 67 -7.44 -9.14 4.34
CA THR A 67 -8.48 -8.24 4.83
C THR A 67 -7.92 -6.83 4.92
N TRP A 68 -8.57 -5.89 4.26
CA TRP A 68 -8.28 -4.47 4.43
C TRP A 68 -9.28 -3.83 5.37
N PHE A 69 -8.76 -3.18 6.40
CA PHE A 69 -9.48 -2.24 7.24
C PHE A 69 -9.17 -0.84 6.72
N ILE A 70 -10.14 -0.23 6.04
CA ILE A 70 -10.00 1.07 5.42
C ILE A 70 -10.77 2.07 6.25
N ARG A 71 -10.08 3.08 6.80
CA ARG A 71 -10.71 4.19 7.51
C ARG A 71 -10.47 5.49 6.77
N VAL A 72 -11.55 6.13 6.33
CA VAL A 72 -11.51 7.43 5.64
C VAL A 72 -11.83 8.52 6.66
N TRP A 73 -10.93 9.48 6.83
CA TRP A 73 -11.05 10.53 7.84
C TRP A 73 -11.69 11.77 7.25
N ASN A 74 -12.69 12.31 7.95
CA ASN A 74 -13.27 13.58 7.60
C ASN A 74 -12.28 14.71 7.92
N GLN A 75 -12.14 15.65 6.99
CA GLN A 75 -11.34 16.85 7.21
C GLN A 75 -12.25 18.00 7.64
N PRO A 76 -11.95 18.70 8.74
CA PRO A 76 -12.86 19.70 9.29
C PRO A 76 -12.97 20.96 8.41
N ALA A 77 -11.98 21.23 7.56
CA ALA A 77 -12.02 22.35 6.63
C ALA A 77 -13.00 22.09 5.47
N LYS A 78 -13.73 23.12 5.04
CA LYS A 78 -14.65 23.05 3.90
C LYS A 78 -13.93 22.65 2.60
N ASP A 79 -12.74 23.22 2.39
CA ASP A 79 -11.86 22.95 1.25
C ASP A 79 -10.51 22.45 1.80
N PRO A 80 -10.39 21.15 2.12
CA PRO A 80 -9.18 20.64 2.74
C PRO A 80 -8.04 20.57 1.73
N GLU A 81 -6.82 20.86 2.20
CA GLU A 81 -5.59 20.74 1.40
C GLU A 81 -5.35 19.29 0.90
N PHE A 82 -5.88 18.29 1.61
CA PHE A 82 -5.79 16.88 1.26
C PHE A 82 -6.92 16.06 1.86
N TRP A 83 -7.23 14.93 1.24
CA TRP A 83 -8.04 13.85 1.81
C TRP A 83 -7.15 12.78 2.43
N MET A 84 -7.65 12.11 3.47
CA MET A 84 -6.86 11.15 4.23
C MET A 84 -7.62 9.86 4.45
N TYR A 85 -6.95 8.74 4.24
CA TYR A 85 -7.46 7.44 4.64
C TYR A 85 -6.31 6.52 5.07
N ASP A 86 -6.62 5.62 5.99
CA ASP A 86 -5.71 4.59 6.47
C ASP A 86 -6.12 3.23 5.89
N ILE A 87 -5.14 2.40 5.58
CA ILE A 87 -5.30 0.98 5.26
C ILE A 87 -4.45 0.19 6.24
N THR A 88 -5.10 -0.68 7.01
CA THR A 88 -4.41 -1.82 7.62
C THR A 88 -4.72 -3.06 6.78
N SER A 89 -3.68 -3.71 6.24
CA SER A 89 -3.81 -5.01 5.58
C SER A 89 -3.43 -6.12 6.57
N ASP A 90 -4.37 -7.04 6.80
CA ASP A 90 -4.14 -8.32 7.48
C ASP A 90 -4.08 -9.41 6.40
N LEU A 91 -2.87 -9.92 6.15
CA LEU A 91 -2.60 -10.89 5.10
C LEU A 91 -2.17 -12.23 5.70
N ARG A 92 -2.90 -13.29 5.37
CA ARG A 92 -2.73 -14.65 5.94
C ARG A 92 -2.63 -15.69 4.84
N CYS A 93 -1.94 -16.79 5.10
CA CYS A 93 -2.09 -17.97 4.25
C CYS A 93 -3.53 -18.47 4.28
N ALA A 94 -4.02 -18.87 3.11
CA ALA A 94 -5.34 -19.51 2.96
C ALA A 94 -5.28 -21.03 3.19
N THR A 95 -4.07 -21.58 3.31
CA THR A 95 -3.77 -23.00 3.50
C THR A 95 -2.64 -23.16 4.53
N GLU A 96 -2.29 -24.39 4.88
CA GLU A 96 -1.13 -24.71 5.74
C GLU A 96 0.22 -24.53 5.02
N SER A 97 0.21 -24.19 3.73
CA SER A 97 1.43 -23.98 2.94
C SER A 97 1.88 -22.51 3.05
N PRO A 98 3.17 -22.23 3.36
CA PRO A 98 3.67 -20.86 3.35
C PRO A 98 3.69 -20.31 1.92
N LEU A 99 3.59 -18.99 1.79
CA LEU A 99 3.98 -18.31 0.56
C LEU A 99 5.42 -17.83 0.68
N LYS A 100 6.33 -18.47 -0.05
CA LYS A 100 7.74 -18.08 -0.07
C LYS A 100 7.96 -16.91 -1.02
N LEU A 101 8.74 -15.94 -0.58
CA LEU A 101 9.04 -14.70 -1.29
C LEU A 101 10.56 -14.55 -1.41
N PRO A 102 11.18 -15.15 -2.44
CA PRO A 102 12.60 -14.96 -2.70
C PRO A 102 12.92 -13.50 -2.97
N GLU A 103 14.18 -13.11 -2.73
CA GLU A 103 14.67 -11.76 -2.98
C GLU A 103 14.31 -11.31 -4.40
N TYR A 104 13.70 -10.13 -4.45
CA TYR A 104 13.24 -9.52 -5.68
C TYR A 104 13.10 -8.01 -5.52
N HIS A 105 13.05 -7.32 -6.66
CA HIS A 105 13.09 -5.87 -6.66
C HIS A 105 11.76 -5.19 -6.27
N TYR A 106 10.63 -5.91 -6.21
CA TYR A 106 9.35 -5.40 -5.70
C TYR A 106 8.30 -6.47 -5.36
N GLY A 107 7.27 -6.04 -4.62
CA GLY A 107 6.15 -6.83 -4.13
C GLY A 107 5.72 -6.26 -2.77
N GLY A 108 4.44 -5.98 -2.57
CA GLY A 108 3.93 -5.27 -1.40
C GLY A 108 2.83 -4.26 -1.75
N MET A 109 2.57 -3.32 -0.84
CA MET A 109 1.52 -2.30 -1.00
C MET A 109 1.90 -1.33 -2.10
N ALA A 110 1.05 -1.22 -3.11
CA ALA A 110 1.32 -0.47 -4.32
C ALA A 110 0.21 0.50 -4.67
N ILE A 111 0.59 1.57 -5.36
CA ILE A 111 -0.34 2.39 -6.10
C ILE A 111 0.16 2.57 -7.53
N ARG A 112 -0.77 2.50 -8.48
CA ARG A 112 -0.53 2.86 -9.87
C ARG A 112 -1.28 4.15 -10.18
N GLY A 113 -0.53 5.15 -10.62
CA GLY A 113 -0.99 6.49 -10.94
C GLY A 113 -2.13 6.52 -11.96
N GLY A 114 -2.74 7.71 -12.07
CA GLY A 114 -3.91 7.95 -12.91
C GLY A 114 -3.72 7.52 -14.36
N ARG A 115 -4.83 7.21 -15.04
CA ARG A 115 -4.80 6.99 -16.49
C ARG A 115 -4.31 8.29 -17.16
N GLY A 116 -3.36 8.19 -18.08
CA GLY A 116 -2.72 9.35 -18.71
C GLY A 116 -1.39 9.76 -18.05
N TRP A 117 -1.08 9.23 -16.86
CA TRP A 117 0.26 9.41 -16.30
C TRP A 117 1.27 8.56 -17.07
N THR A 118 2.38 9.19 -17.45
CA THR A 118 3.54 8.67 -18.18
C THR A 118 4.80 9.00 -17.40
N ARG A 119 5.98 8.74 -17.97
CA ARG A 119 7.24 9.12 -17.34
C ARG A 119 7.41 10.65 -17.26
N GLU A 120 6.89 11.36 -18.25
CA GLU A 120 7.12 12.79 -18.51
C GLU A 120 6.20 13.70 -17.69
N ASN A 121 5.08 13.17 -17.17
CA ASN A 121 4.08 13.93 -16.42
C ASN A 121 3.77 13.29 -15.05
N CYS A 122 4.71 12.52 -14.50
CA CYS A 122 4.62 11.91 -13.19
C CYS A 122 5.95 11.99 -12.46
N GLU A 123 5.91 12.52 -11.24
CA GLU A 123 7.04 12.70 -10.35
C GLU A 123 6.90 11.89 -9.07
N PHE A 124 8.03 11.74 -8.40
CA PHE A 124 8.16 11.03 -7.14
C PHE A 124 9.02 11.86 -6.21
N LEU A 125 8.68 11.86 -4.93
CA LEU A 125 9.47 12.46 -3.87
C LEU A 125 9.44 11.57 -2.65
N THR A 126 10.61 11.17 -2.14
CA THR A 126 10.72 10.43 -0.88
C THR A 126 10.96 11.36 0.29
N ALA A 127 10.69 10.86 1.50
CA ALA A 127 11.02 11.53 2.76
C ALA A 127 12.51 11.89 2.95
N ASN A 128 13.39 11.31 2.14
CA ASN A 128 14.83 11.57 2.15
C ASN A 128 15.25 12.53 1.01
N GLY A 129 14.29 13.18 0.35
CA GLY A 129 14.53 14.11 -0.76
C GLY A 129 14.95 13.43 -2.06
N LYS A 130 14.67 12.13 -2.22
CA LYS A 130 15.00 11.38 -3.44
C LYS A 130 13.87 11.47 -4.46
N THR A 131 14.23 11.42 -5.74
CA THR A 131 13.29 11.50 -6.86
C THR A 131 13.33 10.19 -7.67
N ARG A 132 12.60 10.12 -8.79
CA ARG A 132 12.67 8.97 -9.70
C ARG A 132 14.10 8.60 -10.10
N ALA A 133 15.01 9.57 -10.22
CA ALA A 133 16.38 9.35 -10.65
C ALA A 133 17.22 8.56 -9.64
N ASN A 134 16.93 8.65 -8.34
CA ASN A 134 17.81 8.13 -7.28
C ASN A 134 17.08 7.60 -6.03
N GLY A 135 15.75 7.49 -6.07
CA GLY A 135 14.92 7.05 -4.95
C GLY A 135 14.45 5.60 -5.05
N ASN A 136 14.80 4.87 -6.12
CA ASN A 136 14.47 3.46 -6.17
C ASN A 136 15.22 2.69 -5.07
N HIS A 137 14.47 1.91 -4.30
CA HIS A 137 14.89 1.19 -3.09
C HIS A 137 15.35 2.09 -1.93
N ASP A 138 15.01 3.38 -1.96
CA ASP A 138 15.19 4.25 -0.81
C ASP A 138 14.38 3.76 0.39
N ARG A 139 14.97 3.89 1.58
CA ARG A 139 14.36 3.50 2.86
C ARG A 139 13.69 4.74 3.44
N ALA A 140 12.49 5.06 2.95
CA ALA A 140 11.79 6.30 3.29
C ALA A 140 10.50 6.05 4.06
N ARG A 141 10.26 6.85 5.10
CA ARG A 141 9.03 6.81 5.94
C ARG A 141 7.75 7.20 5.19
N TRP A 142 7.88 7.90 4.07
CA TRP A 142 6.82 8.18 3.13
C TRP A 142 7.39 8.39 1.72
N CYS A 143 6.55 8.20 0.71
CA CYS A 143 6.85 8.54 -0.67
C CYS A 143 5.60 9.07 -1.36
N ASP A 144 5.79 10.16 -2.09
CA ASP A 144 4.79 10.75 -2.96
C ASP A 144 4.92 10.23 -4.39
N ILE A 145 3.76 10.05 -5.04
CA ILE A 145 3.64 9.94 -6.49
C ILE A 145 2.57 10.92 -6.94
N SER A 146 2.97 11.87 -7.78
CA SER A 146 2.09 12.92 -8.30
C SER A 146 2.23 13.04 -9.81
N GLY A 147 1.18 13.51 -10.47
CA GLY A 147 1.14 13.62 -11.91
C GLY A 147 -0.10 14.34 -12.41
N ARG A 148 -0.23 14.43 -13.73
CA ARG A 148 -1.38 15.04 -14.42
C ARG A 148 -1.84 14.18 -15.58
N THR A 149 -3.12 14.26 -15.91
CA THR A 149 -3.71 13.48 -17.01
C THR A 149 -3.29 13.98 -18.38
N GLU A 150 -3.10 15.30 -18.51
CA GLU A 150 -2.71 15.98 -19.75
C GLU A 150 -2.10 17.36 -19.46
N THR A 151 -1.57 18.01 -20.50
CA THR A 151 -1.01 19.37 -20.39
C THR A 151 -2.12 20.38 -20.05
N GLY A 152 -1.85 21.27 -19.09
CA GLY A 152 -2.80 22.31 -18.66
C GLY A 152 -3.76 21.88 -17.55
N VAL A 153 -3.84 20.58 -17.24
CA VAL A 153 -4.56 20.07 -16.07
C VAL A 153 -3.65 20.17 -14.82
N PRO A 154 -4.18 20.61 -13.67
CA PRO A 154 -3.43 20.61 -12.41
C PRO A 154 -2.87 19.24 -12.06
N TRP A 155 -1.75 19.24 -11.35
CA TRP A 155 -1.20 18.01 -10.78
C TRP A 155 -2.09 17.52 -9.65
N SER A 156 -2.10 16.22 -9.43
CA SER A 156 -2.71 15.56 -8.28
C SER A 156 -1.80 14.43 -7.84
N GLY A 157 -1.90 14.02 -6.58
CA GLY A 157 -0.96 13.08 -6.01
C GLY A 157 -1.52 12.20 -4.91
N PHE A 158 -0.74 11.16 -4.64
CA PHE A 158 -0.90 10.28 -3.51
C PHE A 158 0.43 10.24 -2.76
N THR A 159 0.40 10.65 -1.49
CA THR A 159 1.52 10.40 -0.57
C THR A 159 1.17 9.22 0.32
N ILE A 160 1.97 8.16 0.26
CA ILE A 160 1.81 6.97 1.12
C ILE A 160 2.85 7.03 2.24
N LEU A 161 2.35 6.94 3.48
CA LEU A 161 3.10 6.94 4.73
C LEU A 161 3.13 5.51 5.27
N THR A 162 4.31 4.95 5.52
CA THR A 162 4.48 3.63 6.17
C THR A 162 4.64 3.79 7.69
N HIS A 163 4.39 2.73 8.45
CA HIS A 163 4.37 2.75 9.92
C HIS A 163 5.55 1.97 10.54
N PRO A 164 6.12 2.42 11.67
CA PRO A 164 7.22 1.72 12.38
C PRO A 164 6.98 0.23 12.69
N ASP A 165 5.71 -0.16 12.85
CA ASP A 165 5.33 -1.55 13.15
C ASP A 165 5.36 -2.48 11.93
N ASN A 166 5.51 -1.93 10.71
CA ASN A 166 5.54 -2.76 9.51
C ASN A 166 6.81 -3.61 9.45
N PHE A 167 6.68 -4.83 8.91
CA PHE A 167 7.82 -5.71 8.66
C PHE A 167 8.88 -5.03 7.78
N ARG A 168 10.13 -5.01 8.27
CA ARG A 168 11.29 -4.35 7.62
C ARG A 168 11.17 -2.83 7.47
N PHE A 169 10.39 -2.16 8.32
CA PHE A 169 10.25 -0.70 8.32
C PHE A 169 11.61 0.06 8.40
N PRO A 170 11.74 1.22 7.73
CA PRO A 170 10.93 1.61 6.57
C PRO A 170 11.21 0.61 5.45
N GLU A 171 10.20 0.05 4.82
CA GLU A 171 10.40 -0.85 3.70
C GLU A 171 11.02 -0.08 2.52
N PRO A 172 11.93 -0.66 1.72
CA PRO A 172 12.37 -0.05 0.48
C PRO A 172 11.18 0.36 -0.40
N VAL A 173 11.25 1.53 -1.03
CA VAL A 173 10.26 1.91 -2.04
C VAL A 173 10.68 1.45 -3.43
N ARG A 174 9.79 0.84 -4.22
CA ARG A 174 9.99 0.67 -5.65
C ARG A 174 9.48 1.93 -6.35
N ILE A 175 10.41 2.71 -6.89
CA ILE A 175 10.10 3.79 -7.82
C ILE A 175 10.45 3.30 -9.22
N HIS A 176 9.43 3.03 -10.04
CA HIS A 176 9.66 2.48 -11.37
C HIS A 176 10.35 3.51 -12.29
N PRO A 177 11.31 3.11 -13.15
CA PRO A 177 12.07 4.06 -13.98
C PRO A 177 11.26 4.76 -15.08
N SER A 178 10.13 4.19 -15.53
CA SER A 178 9.31 4.75 -16.60
C SER A 178 7.80 4.79 -16.29
N MET A 179 7.23 3.68 -15.83
CA MET A 179 5.83 3.60 -15.44
C MET A 179 5.49 4.41 -14.16
N PRO A 180 4.25 4.91 -14.03
CA PRO A 180 3.77 5.63 -12.85
C PRO A 180 3.24 4.65 -11.79
N TYR A 181 4.12 3.89 -11.15
CA TYR A 181 3.73 3.11 -9.97
C TYR A 181 4.79 3.16 -8.87
N LEU A 182 4.28 3.14 -7.64
CA LEU A 182 5.02 3.17 -6.38
C LEU A 182 4.68 1.91 -5.59
N VAL A 183 5.66 1.28 -4.94
CA VAL A 183 5.43 0.13 -4.04
C VAL A 183 6.24 0.31 -2.77
N PHE A 184 5.65 0.09 -1.60
CA PHE A 184 6.40 -0.21 -0.38
C PHE A 184 6.70 -1.71 -0.38
N THR A 185 7.97 -2.08 -0.48
CA THR A 185 8.38 -3.44 -0.78
C THR A 185 9.48 -3.95 0.15
N PRO A 186 9.18 -4.92 1.03
CA PRO A 186 10.20 -5.57 1.85
C PRO A 186 11.11 -6.52 1.04
N CYS A 187 10.70 -6.94 -0.16
CA CYS A 187 11.37 -7.99 -0.96
C CYS A 187 12.85 -7.76 -1.31
N PRO A 188 13.35 -6.52 -1.50
CA PRO A 188 14.77 -6.31 -1.82
C PRO A 188 15.74 -6.61 -0.67
N LEU A 189 15.25 -6.84 0.55
CA LEU A 189 16.08 -7.06 1.74
C LEU A 189 16.33 -8.55 2.03
N GLY A 190 16.23 -9.40 1.01
CA GLY A 190 16.47 -10.84 1.09
C GLY A 190 15.19 -11.67 1.16
N ASP A 191 15.37 -12.99 1.03
CA ASP A 191 14.32 -14.00 1.12
C ASP A 191 13.50 -13.87 2.42
N TRP A 192 12.20 -14.15 2.31
CA TRP A 192 11.26 -14.21 3.42
C TRP A 192 10.03 -15.02 3.03
N GLU A 193 9.10 -15.22 3.94
CA GLU A 193 7.84 -15.91 3.66
C GLU A 193 6.69 -15.32 4.49
N ILE A 194 5.47 -15.59 4.04
CA ILE A 194 4.27 -15.43 4.86
C ILE A 194 4.04 -16.78 5.55
N ASP A 195 4.12 -16.77 6.87
CA ASP A 195 3.97 -17.95 7.72
C ASP A 195 2.48 -18.32 7.88
N PRO A 196 2.08 -19.58 7.74
CA PRO A 196 0.70 -20.02 7.98
C PRO A 196 0.17 -19.73 9.40
N LYS A 197 1.06 -19.59 10.38
CA LYS A 197 0.71 -19.42 11.80
C LYS A 197 0.51 -17.96 12.20
N GLU A 198 1.11 -17.03 11.47
CA GLU A 198 1.16 -15.61 11.85
C GLU A 198 0.74 -14.72 10.68
N PRO A 199 -0.16 -13.75 10.90
CA PRO A 199 -0.52 -12.80 9.86
C PRO A 199 0.63 -11.83 9.57
N LEU A 200 0.79 -11.44 8.31
CA LEU A 200 1.54 -10.24 7.95
C LEU A 200 0.61 -9.03 8.06
N ILE A 201 0.79 -8.26 9.12
CA ILE A 201 0.08 -6.99 9.30
C ILE A 201 0.92 -5.85 8.73
N SER A 202 0.29 -4.97 7.94
CA SER A 202 0.93 -3.75 7.44
C SER A 202 -0.02 -2.56 7.48
N HIS A 203 0.51 -1.41 7.87
CA HIS A 203 -0.23 -0.19 8.11
C HIS A 203 0.26 0.94 7.20
N TYR A 204 -0.67 1.58 6.51
CA TYR A 204 -0.39 2.70 5.62
C TYR A 204 -1.40 3.83 5.83
N ARG A 205 -0.92 5.06 5.84
CA ARG A 205 -1.75 6.26 5.70
C ARG A 205 -1.54 6.86 4.33
N CYS A 206 -2.63 7.18 3.65
CA CYS A 206 -2.63 7.76 2.31
C CYS A 206 -3.18 9.18 2.37
N LEU A 207 -2.44 10.11 1.78
CA LEU A 207 -2.84 11.50 1.58
C LEU A 207 -3.13 11.69 0.09
N VAL A 208 -4.35 12.10 -0.25
CA VAL A 208 -4.74 12.46 -1.61
C VAL A 208 -4.79 13.96 -1.71
N HIS A 209 -4.00 14.55 -2.59
CA HIS A 209 -3.80 16.00 -2.63
C HIS A 209 -3.76 16.50 -4.08
N ASP A 210 -3.99 17.80 -4.21
CA ASP A 210 -3.71 18.53 -5.45
C ASP A 210 -2.26 19.05 -5.40
N GLY A 211 -1.58 18.98 -6.53
CA GLY A 211 -0.20 19.42 -6.65
C GLY A 211 0.85 18.37 -6.24
N PRO A 212 2.05 18.83 -5.83
CA PRO A 212 3.11 17.97 -5.32
C PRO A 212 2.87 17.60 -3.85
N ALA A 213 3.73 16.72 -3.31
CA ALA A 213 3.73 16.37 -1.89
C ALA A 213 3.59 17.59 -0.96
N LEU A 214 2.77 17.45 0.08
CA LEU A 214 2.50 18.52 1.03
C LEU A 214 3.75 18.91 1.81
N ALA A 215 3.97 20.21 2.03
CA ALA A 215 5.11 20.71 2.82
C ALA A 215 5.13 20.16 4.26
N ARG A 216 3.96 19.82 4.81
CA ARG A 216 3.79 19.27 6.16
C ARG A 216 3.75 17.74 6.24
N THR A 217 4.12 17.03 5.17
CA THR A 217 4.06 15.56 5.12
C THR A 217 4.84 14.91 6.27
N ASP A 218 6.01 15.45 6.63
CA ASP A 218 6.79 14.93 7.76
C ASP A 218 6.09 15.04 9.10
N THR A 219 5.45 16.18 9.37
CA THR A 219 4.63 16.36 10.58
C THR A 219 3.44 15.40 10.59
N LEU A 220 2.77 15.21 9.45
CA LEU A 220 1.67 14.26 9.31
C LEU A 220 2.13 12.83 9.57
N TRP A 221 3.34 12.47 9.11
CA TRP A 221 3.95 11.17 9.41
C TRP A 221 4.25 11.01 10.90
N GLN A 222 4.83 12.02 11.56
CA GLN A 222 5.11 11.97 13.00
C GLN A 222 3.84 11.72 13.82
N HIS A 223 2.72 12.38 13.49
CA HIS A 223 1.44 12.16 14.15
C HIS A 223 0.85 10.77 13.88
N TYR A 224 1.11 10.21 12.69
CA TYR A 224 0.66 8.88 12.33
C TYR A 224 1.48 7.78 13.04
N ALA A 225 2.81 7.90 13.01
CA ALA A 225 3.74 6.94 13.60
C ALA A 225 3.78 7.01 15.14
N ASN A 226 3.44 8.16 15.71
CA ASN A 226 3.43 8.40 17.15
C ASN A 226 2.08 9.00 17.57
N PRO A 227 0.98 8.24 17.49
CA PRO A 227 -0.34 8.77 17.79
C PRO A 227 -0.45 9.18 19.27
N THR A 228 -1.05 10.35 19.51
CA THR A 228 -1.28 10.86 20.86
C THR A 228 -2.15 9.89 21.66
N LYS A 229 -1.70 9.52 22.86
CA LYS A 229 -2.48 8.70 23.79
C LYS A 229 -3.34 9.60 24.67
N ALA A 230 -4.65 9.39 24.66
CA ALA A 230 -5.57 10.03 25.59
C ALA A 230 -5.98 9.03 26.68
N ASN A 231 -5.83 9.42 27.95
CA ASN A 231 -6.33 8.65 29.09
C ASN A 231 -7.66 9.26 29.57
N ILE A 232 -8.74 8.49 29.52
CA ILE A 232 -10.05 8.92 30.02
C ILE A 232 -10.24 8.33 31.42
N LYS A 233 -10.41 9.20 32.43
CA LYS A 233 -10.83 8.79 33.77
C LYS A 233 -12.31 9.09 33.93
N LEU A 234 -13.13 8.03 33.94
CA LEU A 234 -14.53 8.16 34.32
C LEU A 234 -14.59 8.42 35.82
N THR A 235 -15.23 9.52 36.22
CA THR A 235 -15.58 9.78 37.62
C THR A 235 -17.04 9.36 37.81
N ALA A 236 -17.29 8.60 38.87
CA ALA A 236 -18.67 8.32 39.28
C ALA A 236 -19.34 9.66 39.69
N PRO A 237 -20.63 9.84 39.38
CA PRO A 237 -21.37 11.03 39.77
C PRO A 237 -21.45 11.21 41.30
#